data_AF-O16504-F1
#
_entry.id   AF-O16504-F1
#
_cell.length_a   1.000
_cell.length_b   1.000
_cell.length_c   1.000
_cell.angle_alpha   90.00
_cell.angle_beta   90.00
_cell.angle_gamma   90.00
#
_symmetry.space_group_name_H-M   'P 1'
#
loop_
_entity.id
_entity.type
_entity.pdbx_description
1 polymer ?
#
loop_
_entity_poly.entity_id
_entity_poly.type
_entity_poly.pdbx_seq_one_letter_code
_entity_poly.pdbx_strand_id
1 'polypeptide(L)'
;MPTHNTSSVFNSDPELLAIGVLYVILTVVVFPAYALLIHALHSRGDLKENISYKLLNLLNYCDVSQSFCHFLTGIFLIFPVVAEKAQFFVRIIGCTANTLWLATFVIMAILASTRIGIAFFKIKATKWSVWMIISLVIGSIYIFTVWIVGCITQNFELTGPNWAYDMKVKYADLFASLELVLCFPTLALSFISYILIIYSIYKKRRISRSSSSSFRTEVGILVQATILTTYMALLITFWHNAESWFKMTNYTLASLNCVWILFSHLNFILLVSTNKGVRNQILRPFCSKNRSRQTSKLVPLSHVSSTMPVEK
;
A
#
# COMPACT_ATOMS: atom_id res chain seq x y z
N MET A 1 19.79 -17.35 48.38
CA MET A 1 20.05 -17.33 46.93
C MET A 1 18.96 -16.51 46.26
N PRO A 2 19.24 -15.37 45.62
CA PRO A 2 18.27 -14.78 44.73
C PRO A 2 18.23 -15.66 43.49
N THR A 3 17.10 -16.33 43.28
CA THR A 3 16.75 -16.95 42.01
C THR A 3 16.77 -15.85 40.96
N HIS A 4 17.80 -15.84 40.12
CA HIS A 4 17.73 -15.18 38.82
C HIS A 4 16.56 -15.86 38.10
N ASN A 5 15.36 -15.31 38.24
CA ASN A 5 14.28 -15.59 37.32
C ASN A 5 14.83 -15.16 35.96
N THR A 6 15.21 -16.15 35.17
CA THR A 6 15.42 -16.02 33.74
C THR A 6 14.13 -15.42 33.20
N SER A 7 14.12 -14.09 33.03
CA SER A 7 13.12 -13.42 32.24
C SER A 7 13.07 -14.19 30.93
N SER A 8 11.95 -14.89 30.68
CA SER A 8 11.79 -15.61 29.44
C SER A 8 12.02 -14.62 28.32
N VAL A 9 12.87 -15.00 27.36
CA VAL A 9 13.18 -14.14 26.20
C VAL A 9 11.90 -13.88 25.41
N PHE A 10 10.96 -14.83 25.44
CA PHE A 10 9.61 -14.71 24.93
C PHE A 10 8.68 -13.97 25.90
N ASN A 11 7.71 -13.28 25.32
CA ASN A 11 6.63 -12.65 26.06
C ASN A 11 5.88 -13.66 26.94
N SER A 12 5.80 -13.37 28.23
CA SER A 12 5.07 -14.18 29.20
C SER A 12 3.54 -14.10 29.01
N ASP A 13 3.06 -13.04 28.34
CA ASP A 13 1.65 -12.89 27.99
C ASP A 13 1.34 -13.71 26.71
N PRO A 14 0.55 -14.80 26.82
CA PRO A 14 0.23 -15.65 25.67
C PRO A 14 -0.59 -14.92 24.60
N GLU A 15 -1.38 -13.90 24.97
CA GLU A 15 -2.16 -13.12 24.00
C GLU A 15 -1.25 -12.29 23.11
N LEU A 16 -0.33 -11.53 23.71
CA LEU A 16 0.63 -10.70 22.99
C LEU A 16 1.59 -11.55 22.16
N LEU A 17 2.00 -12.71 22.67
CA LEU A 17 2.81 -13.67 21.92
C LEU A 17 2.08 -14.14 20.65
N ALA A 18 0.82 -14.55 20.77
CA ALA A 18 0.01 -14.99 19.63
C ALA A 18 -0.24 -13.86 18.62
N ILE A 19 -0.53 -12.65 19.09
CA ILE A 19 -0.70 -11.47 18.24
C ILE A 19 0.61 -11.12 17.52
N GLY A 20 1.75 -11.19 18.21
CA GLY A 20 3.06 -10.95 17.61
C GLY A 20 3.38 -11.92 16.48
N VAL A 21 3.11 -13.23 16.69
CA VAL A 21 3.25 -14.26 15.65
C VAL A 21 2.32 -13.97 14.46
N LEU A 22 1.07 -13.59 14.73
CA LEU A 22 0.11 -13.23 13.69
C LEU A 22 0.62 -12.05 12.83
N TYR A 23 1.13 -10.98 13.45
CA TYR A 23 1.68 -9.83 12.72
C TYR A 23 2.85 -10.22 11.83
N VAL A 24 3.76 -11.05 12.33
CA VAL A 24 4.91 -11.55 11.55
C VAL A 24 4.43 -12.34 10.34
N ILE A 25 3.47 -13.26 10.51
CA ILE A 25 2.95 -14.07 9.41
C ILE A 25 2.27 -13.18 8.36
N LEU A 26 1.37 -12.28 8.78
CA LEU A 26 0.66 -11.39 7.87
C LEU A 26 1.64 -10.51 7.08
N THR A 27 2.64 -9.93 7.74
CA THR A 27 3.56 -8.98 7.09
C THR A 27 4.58 -9.66 6.16
N VAL A 28 5.08 -10.85 6.51
CA VAL A 28 6.06 -11.57 5.67
C VAL A 28 5.49 -11.94 4.30
N VAL A 29 4.19 -12.24 4.21
CA VAL A 29 3.51 -12.56 2.95
C VAL A 29 3.49 -11.36 1.98
N VAL A 30 3.52 -10.13 2.51
CA VAL A 30 3.50 -8.89 1.72
C VAL A 30 4.78 -8.74 0.89
N PHE A 31 5.94 -9.07 1.43
CA PHE A 31 7.22 -8.83 0.77
C PHE A 31 7.34 -9.49 -0.62
N PRO A 32 7.14 -10.82 -0.79
CA PRO A 32 7.21 -11.43 -2.11
C PRO A 32 6.11 -10.91 -3.05
N ALA A 33 4.91 -10.65 -2.54
CA ALA A 33 3.80 -10.12 -3.33
C ALA A 33 4.15 -8.75 -3.94
N TYR A 34 4.66 -7.83 -3.11
CA TYR A 34 5.04 -6.50 -3.58
C TYR A 34 6.32 -6.49 -4.40
N ALA A 35 7.29 -7.37 -4.14
CA ALA A 35 8.45 -7.52 -5.00
C ALA A 35 8.05 -7.88 -6.44
N LEU A 36 7.11 -8.82 -6.61
CA LEU A 36 6.54 -9.17 -7.91
C LEU A 36 5.79 -7.99 -8.54
N LEU A 37 5.01 -7.25 -7.73
CA LEU A 37 4.22 -6.12 -8.20
C LEU A 37 5.08 -4.96 -8.71
N ILE A 38 6.08 -4.54 -7.92
CA ILE A 38 7.02 -3.48 -8.25
C ILE A 38 7.81 -3.88 -9.50
N HIS A 39 8.29 -5.13 -9.56
CA HIS A 39 8.97 -5.64 -10.75
C HIS A 39 8.07 -5.59 -12.00
N ALA A 40 6.81 -5.99 -11.89
CA ALA A 40 5.85 -5.98 -13.00
C ALA A 40 5.58 -4.57 -13.53
N LEU A 41 5.47 -3.58 -12.64
CA LEU A 41 5.27 -2.17 -13.01
C LEU A 41 6.49 -1.57 -13.71
N HIS A 42 7.70 -1.94 -13.29
CA HIS A 42 8.94 -1.45 -13.92
C HIS A 42 9.28 -2.16 -15.24
N SER A 43 8.88 -3.41 -15.40
CA SER A 43 9.25 -4.24 -16.56
C SER A 43 8.51 -3.86 -17.85
N ARG A 44 7.38 -3.15 -17.76
CA ARG A 44 6.65 -2.66 -18.94
C ARG A 44 6.86 -1.17 -19.15
N GLY A 45 7.41 -0.80 -20.31
CA GLY A 45 7.61 0.61 -20.68
C GLY A 45 6.35 1.47 -20.59
N ASP A 46 5.22 0.98 -21.09
CA ASP A 46 3.95 1.71 -21.08
C ASP A 46 3.37 1.95 -19.67
N LEU A 47 3.62 1.02 -18.73
CA LEU A 47 3.25 1.20 -17.33
C LEU A 47 4.25 2.13 -16.63
N LYS A 48 5.55 1.89 -16.83
CA LYS A 48 6.65 2.66 -16.24
C LYS A 48 6.59 4.15 -16.58
N GLU A 49 6.20 4.50 -17.81
CA GLU A 49 6.13 5.90 -18.25
C GLU A 49 4.90 6.66 -17.72
N ASN A 50 3.81 5.95 -17.45
CA ASN A 50 2.56 6.55 -17.04
C ASN A 50 2.60 7.00 -15.57
N ILE A 51 2.30 8.29 -15.35
CA ILE A 51 2.40 8.97 -14.05
C ILE A 51 1.52 8.31 -12.99
N SER A 52 0.32 7.84 -13.35
CA SER A 52 -0.57 7.17 -12.40
C SER A 52 0.06 5.89 -11.85
N TYR A 53 0.80 5.15 -12.68
CA TYR A 53 1.52 3.95 -12.24
C TYR A 53 2.82 4.30 -11.50
N LYS A 54 3.48 5.42 -11.81
CA LYS A 54 4.60 5.91 -10.99
C LYS A 54 4.16 6.25 -9.57
N LEU A 55 3.04 6.96 -9.42
CA LEU A 55 2.44 7.28 -8.13
C LEU A 55 1.97 6.03 -7.39
N LEU A 56 1.34 5.09 -8.10
CA LEU A 56 0.96 3.80 -7.53
C LEU A 56 2.17 2.96 -7.10
N ASN A 57 3.28 3.06 -7.81
CA ASN A 57 4.51 2.39 -7.41
C ASN A 57 5.16 3.06 -6.18
N LEU A 58 5.03 4.39 -6.03
CA LEU A 58 5.40 5.09 -4.80
C LEU A 58 4.53 4.63 -3.62
N LEU A 59 3.22 4.51 -3.82
CA LEU A 59 2.30 3.91 -2.85
C LEU A 59 2.74 2.49 -2.45
N ASN A 60 3.14 1.67 -3.44
CA ASN A 60 3.61 0.32 -3.17
C ASN A 60 4.88 0.28 -2.31
N TYR A 61 5.80 1.24 -2.48
CA TYR A 61 6.96 1.37 -1.59
C TYR A 61 6.55 1.78 -0.18
N CYS A 62 5.56 2.67 -0.02
CA CYS A 62 5.02 3.01 1.30
C CYS A 62 4.40 1.79 1.98
N ASP A 63 3.65 0.96 1.27
CA ASP A 63 3.03 -0.25 1.81
C ASP A 63 4.06 -1.30 2.27
N VAL A 64 5.11 -1.53 1.47
CA VAL A 64 6.21 -2.44 1.85
C VAL A 64 6.92 -1.94 3.09
N SER A 65 7.21 -0.64 3.16
CA SER A 65 7.88 -0.04 4.31
C SER A 65 6.99 -0.09 5.56
N GLN A 66 5.68 0.14 5.44
CA GLN A 66 4.72 -0.05 6.54
C GLN A 66 4.71 -1.50 7.01
N SER A 67 4.65 -2.45 6.07
CA SER A 67 4.68 -3.89 6.38
C SER A 67 5.98 -4.29 7.09
N PHE A 68 7.11 -3.67 6.74
CA PHE A 68 8.37 -3.85 7.46
C PHE A 68 8.30 -3.31 8.89
N CYS A 69 7.72 -2.13 9.12
CA CYS A 69 7.50 -1.63 10.47
C CYS A 69 6.56 -2.53 11.30
N HIS A 70 5.49 -3.05 10.70
CA HIS A 70 4.59 -4.00 11.36
C HIS A 70 5.23 -5.37 11.60
N PHE A 71 6.13 -5.82 10.72
CA PHE A 71 6.94 -7.00 10.95
C PHE A 71 7.79 -6.82 12.22
N LEU A 72 8.50 -5.70 12.34
CA LEU A 72 9.25 -5.35 13.56
C LEU A 72 8.33 -5.22 14.78
N THR A 73 7.12 -4.68 14.61
CA THR A 73 6.11 -4.63 15.68
C THR A 73 5.79 -6.04 16.19
N GLY A 74 5.59 -7.01 15.30
CA GLY A 74 5.38 -8.41 15.68
C GLY A 74 6.57 -8.98 16.46
N ILE A 75 7.81 -8.68 16.03
CA ILE A 75 9.02 -9.06 16.75
C ILE A 75 9.07 -8.43 18.15
N PHE A 76 8.70 -7.15 18.29
CA PHE A 76 8.65 -6.45 19.59
C PHE A 76 7.63 -7.09 20.55
N LEU A 77 6.50 -7.59 20.03
CA LEU A 77 5.50 -8.29 20.84
C LEU A 77 5.96 -9.69 21.26
N ILE A 78 6.69 -10.40 20.40
CA ILE A 78 7.24 -11.74 20.73
C ILE A 78 8.40 -11.61 21.73
N PHE A 79 9.25 -10.60 21.56
CA PHE A 79 10.47 -10.36 22.35
C PHE A 79 10.39 -9.00 23.05
N PRO A 80 9.63 -8.88 24.15
CA PRO A 80 9.40 -7.60 24.84
C PRO A 80 10.69 -6.98 25.37
N VAL A 81 11.73 -7.78 25.62
CA VAL A 81 13.07 -7.30 26.02
C VAL A 81 13.63 -6.27 25.03
N VAL A 82 13.38 -6.43 23.72
CA VAL A 82 13.78 -5.46 22.70
C VAL A 82 12.97 -4.18 22.84
N ALA A 83 11.66 -4.30 23.06
CA ALA A 83 10.76 -3.18 23.23
C ALA A 83 11.12 -2.33 24.46
N GLU A 84 11.46 -2.99 25.57
CA GLU A 84 11.78 -2.37 26.85
C GLU A 84 13.18 -1.74 26.88
N LYS A 85 14.19 -2.43 26.35
CA LYS A 85 15.58 -1.93 26.38
C LYS A 85 15.87 -0.88 25.32
N ALA A 86 15.16 -0.92 24.20
CA ALA A 86 15.39 -0.04 23.05
C ALA A 86 14.15 0.81 22.72
N GLN A 87 13.49 1.39 23.74
CA GLN A 87 12.28 2.20 23.57
C GLN A 87 12.44 3.30 22.51
N PHE A 88 13.60 3.97 22.47
CA PHE A 88 13.90 4.99 21.46
C PHE A 88 13.80 4.44 20.02
N PHE A 89 14.35 3.24 19.79
CA PHE A 89 14.27 2.59 18.48
C PHE A 89 12.82 2.19 18.14
N VAL A 90 12.10 1.62 19.11
CA VAL A 90 10.71 1.19 18.94
C VAL A 90 9.82 2.37 18.57
N ARG A 91 9.98 3.50 19.27
CA ARG A 91 9.25 4.75 18.99
C ARG A 91 9.62 5.33 17.61
N ILE A 92 10.89 5.25 17.18
CA ILE A 92 11.26 5.61 15.79
C ILE A 92 10.54 4.73 14.76
N ILE A 93 10.44 3.42 15.00
CA ILE A 93 9.70 2.51 14.11
C ILE A 93 8.21 2.89 14.08
N GLY A 94 7.60 3.17 15.23
CA GLY A 94 6.23 3.65 15.33
C GLY A 94 5.99 4.94 14.54
N CYS A 95 6.82 5.96 14.77
CA CYS A 95 6.76 7.23 14.05
C CYS A 95 6.93 7.03 12.53
N THR A 96 7.82 6.13 12.12
CA THR A 96 8.04 5.80 10.71
C THR A 96 6.80 5.11 10.12
N ALA A 97 6.21 4.14 10.80
CA ALA A 97 4.98 3.49 10.38
C ALA A 97 3.85 4.51 10.18
N ASN A 98 3.63 5.38 11.16
CA ASN A 98 2.59 6.40 11.11
C ASN A 98 2.85 7.41 9.98
N THR A 99 4.09 7.83 9.79
CA THR A 99 4.42 8.78 8.73
C THR A 99 4.23 8.18 7.33
N LEU A 100 4.51 6.89 7.15
CA LEU A 100 4.24 6.18 5.90
C LEU A 100 2.73 6.01 5.64
N TRP A 101 1.95 5.83 6.70
CA TRP A 101 0.50 5.87 6.64
C TRP A 101 -0.01 7.24 6.18
N LEU A 102 0.47 8.34 6.78
CA LEU A 102 0.14 9.70 6.32
C LEU A 102 0.57 9.95 4.87
N ALA A 103 1.75 9.46 4.47
CA ALA A 103 2.25 9.57 3.10
C ALA A 103 1.31 8.91 2.11
N THR A 104 0.65 7.82 2.51
CA THR A 104 -0.32 7.13 1.70
C THR A 104 -1.51 8.04 1.33
N PHE A 105 -2.04 8.81 2.28
CA PHE A 105 -3.11 9.79 1.99
C PHE A 105 -2.64 10.84 0.98
N VAL A 106 -1.46 11.42 1.20
CA VAL A 106 -0.90 12.43 0.28
C VAL A 106 -0.75 11.87 -1.14
N ILE A 107 -0.22 10.66 -1.29
CA ILE A 107 -0.05 10.00 -2.59
C ILE A 107 -1.42 9.73 -3.23
N MET A 108 -2.41 9.28 -2.46
CA MET A 108 -3.78 9.04 -2.92
C MET A 108 -4.46 10.32 -3.39
N ALA A 109 -4.30 11.44 -2.66
CA ALA A 109 -4.82 12.76 -3.04
C ALA A 109 -4.25 13.23 -4.38
N ILE A 110 -2.92 13.12 -4.54
CA ILE A 110 -2.22 13.49 -5.78
C ILE A 110 -2.67 12.57 -6.91
N LEU A 111 -2.77 11.26 -6.67
CA LEU A 111 -3.23 10.29 -7.66
C LEU A 111 -4.66 10.59 -8.13
N ALA A 112 -5.57 10.91 -7.21
CA ALA A 112 -6.95 11.30 -7.52
C ALA A 112 -6.98 12.59 -8.37
N SER A 113 -6.23 13.60 -7.95
CA SER A 113 -6.11 14.87 -8.66
C SER A 113 -5.50 14.70 -10.05
N THR A 114 -4.44 13.88 -10.19
CA THR A 114 -3.78 13.59 -11.46
C THR A 114 -4.75 12.92 -12.43
N ARG A 115 -5.60 12.01 -11.94
CA ARG A 115 -6.64 11.36 -12.76
C ARG A 115 -7.68 12.35 -13.24
N ILE A 116 -8.15 13.29 -12.39
CA ILE A 116 -9.02 14.39 -12.84
C ILE A 116 -8.30 15.22 -13.91
N GLY A 117 -7.04 15.58 -13.66
CA GLY A 117 -6.15 16.30 -14.57
C GLY A 117 -6.14 15.71 -15.98
N ILE A 118 -5.92 14.40 -16.06
CA ILE A 118 -5.90 13.64 -17.31
C ILE A 118 -7.30 13.56 -17.93
N ALA A 119 -8.34 13.32 -17.12
CA ALA A 119 -9.71 13.08 -17.58
C ALA A 119 -10.43 14.34 -18.10
N PHE A 120 -10.23 15.51 -17.46
CA PHE A 120 -10.93 16.76 -17.80
C PHE A 120 -10.06 17.73 -18.60
N PHE A 121 -8.80 17.90 -18.20
CA PHE A 121 -7.89 18.88 -18.82
C PHE A 121 -7.05 18.28 -19.95
N LYS A 122 -7.30 17.02 -20.34
CA LYS A 122 -6.58 16.31 -21.42
C LYS A 122 -5.06 16.34 -21.26
N ILE A 123 -4.57 16.34 -20.02
CA ILE A 123 -3.14 16.29 -19.71
C ILE A 123 -2.59 14.93 -20.20
N LYS A 124 -1.42 14.94 -20.83
CA LYS A 124 -0.74 13.70 -21.25
C LYS A 124 -0.38 12.85 -20.04
N ALA A 125 -0.85 11.61 -20.00
CA ALA A 125 -0.63 10.69 -18.87
C ALA A 125 0.84 10.30 -18.63
N THR A 126 1.75 10.61 -19.56
CA THR A 126 3.18 10.31 -19.48
C THR A 126 4.06 11.50 -19.10
N LYS A 127 3.52 12.73 -19.13
CA LYS A 127 4.28 13.97 -18.85
C LYS A 127 3.86 14.60 -17.53
N TRP A 128 4.80 14.70 -16.60
CA TRP A 128 4.58 15.43 -15.34
C TRP A 128 4.20 16.89 -15.65
N SER A 129 3.06 17.30 -15.11
CA SER A 129 2.69 18.72 -15.09
C SER A 129 3.32 19.41 -13.90
N VAL A 130 3.60 20.71 -14.03
CA VAL A 130 4.25 21.52 -12.98
C VAL A 130 3.48 21.42 -11.66
N TRP A 131 2.16 21.50 -11.71
CA TRP A 131 1.33 21.40 -10.50
C TRP A 131 1.45 20.04 -9.80
N MET A 132 1.59 18.93 -10.56
CA MET A 132 1.74 17.59 -9.98
C MET A 132 3.06 17.47 -9.20
N ILE A 133 4.13 18.05 -9.75
CA ILE A 133 5.45 18.09 -9.10
C ILE A 133 5.37 18.95 -7.85
N ILE A 134 4.77 20.14 -7.93
CA ILE A 134 4.61 21.03 -6.77
C ILE A 134 3.82 20.34 -5.65
N SER A 135 2.70 19.67 -5.97
CA SER A 135 1.93 18.92 -4.98
C SER A 135 2.72 17.79 -4.34
N LEU A 136 3.52 17.06 -5.12
CA LEU A 136 4.39 16.00 -4.61
C LEU A 136 5.49 16.55 -3.69
N VAL A 137 6.09 17.69 -4.04
CA VAL A 137 7.11 18.35 -3.22
C VAL A 137 6.53 18.86 -1.90
N ILE A 138 5.40 19.58 -1.95
CA ILE A 138 4.71 20.08 -0.74
C ILE A 138 4.32 18.90 0.16
N GLY A 139 3.74 17.85 -0.42
CA GLY A 139 3.38 16.63 0.29
C GLY A 139 4.60 15.96 0.92
N SER A 140 5.71 15.84 0.19
CA SER A 140 6.95 15.23 0.70
C SER A 140 7.56 16.05 1.83
N ILE A 141 7.56 17.39 1.73
CA ILE A 141 8.04 18.27 2.82
C ILE A 141 7.19 18.07 4.07
N TYR A 142 5.87 18.01 3.94
CA TYR A 142 4.97 17.76 5.07
C TYR A 142 5.27 16.42 5.74
N ILE A 143 5.32 15.33 4.96
CA ILE A 143 5.63 13.98 5.46
C ILE A 143 7.00 13.93 6.13
N PHE A 144 8.03 14.52 5.53
CA PHE A 144 9.36 14.55 6.09
C PHE A 144 9.43 15.38 7.38
N THR A 145 8.69 16.48 7.46
CA THR A 145 8.58 17.30 8.69
C THR A 145 7.92 16.53 9.81
N VAL A 146 6.79 15.85 9.54
CA VAL A 146 6.11 15.00 10.52
C VAL A 146 7.03 13.89 11.00
N TRP A 147 7.77 13.26 10.09
CA TRP A 147 8.72 12.19 10.43
C TRP A 147 9.85 12.71 11.33
N ILE A 148 10.54 13.79 10.94
CA ILE A 148 11.64 14.35 11.73
C ILE A 148 11.16 14.76 13.12
N VAL A 149 10.07 15.53 13.19
CA VAL A 149 9.57 16.01 14.48
C VAL A 149 9.05 14.85 15.33
N GLY A 150 8.40 13.85 14.72
CA GLY A 150 8.00 12.62 15.40
C GLY A 150 9.19 11.83 15.94
N CYS A 151 10.28 11.71 15.18
CA CYS A 151 11.51 11.09 15.63
C CYS A 151 12.25 11.89 16.73
N ILE A 152 12.15 13.22 16.75
CA ILE A 152 12.77 14.03 17.81
C ILE A 152 11.91 14.00 19.09
N THR A 153 10.60 14.19 18.94
CA THR A 153 9.66 14.26 20.08
C THR A 153 9.32 12.89 20.64
N GLN A 154 9.48 11.82 19.86
CA GLN A 154 9.13 10.45 20.25
C GLN A 154 7.64 10.33 20.63
N ASN A 155 6.77 11.00 19.88
CA ASN A 155 5.34 11.15 20.18
C ASN A 155 4.48 9.93 19.84
N PHE A 156 5.06 8.85 19.31
CA PHE A 156 4.33 7.63 18.94
C PHE A 156 4.90 6.44 19.68
N GLU A 157 4.05 5.68 20.36
CA GLU A 157 4.45 4.56 21.20
C GLU A 157 3.62 3.30 20.94
N LEU A 158 4.16 2.16 21.37
CA LEU A 158 3.50 0.86 21.27
C LEU A 158 2.75 0.59 22.58
N THR A 159 1.43 0.80 22.58
CA THR A 159 0.55 0.54 23.72
C THR A 159 -0.10 -0.84 23.54
N GLY A 160 0.45 -1.85 24.21
CA GLY A 160 0.05 -3.24 23.99
C GLY A 160 0.33 -3.66 22.54
N PRO A 161 -0.64 -4.22 21.79
CA PRO A 161 -0.44 -4.61 20.40
C PRO A 161 -0.70 -3.50 19.37
N ASN A 162 -1.02 -2.27 19.81
CA ASN A 162 -1.39 -1.16 18.95
C ASN A 162 -0.42 0.01 19.05
N TRP A 163 -0.26 0.74 17.96
CA TRP A 163 0.47 1.99 17.98
C TRP A 163 -0.45 3.16 18.32
N ALA A 164 0.01 4.10 19.14
CA ALA A 164 -0.80 5.26 19.50
C ALA A 164 0.07 6.50 19.75
N TYR A 165 -0.56 7.68 19.68
CA TYR A 165 0.08 8.92 20.11
C TYR A 165 0.23 8.93 21.64
N ASP A 166 1.44 9.20 22.11
CA ASP A 166 1.71 9.44 23.53
C ASP A 166 1.31 10.88 23.86
N MET A 167 0.06 11.05 24.33
CA MET A 167 -0.52 12.36 24.64
C MET A 167 0.18 13.08 25.81
N LYS A 168 1.14 12.46 26.49
CA LYS A 168 1.96 13.11 27.52
C LYS A 168 3.11 13.94 26.91
N VAL A 169 3.43 13.70 25.65
CA VAL A 169 4.54 14.34 24.95
C VAL A 169 4.08 15.62 24.24
N LYS A 170 4.95 16.64 24.23
CA LYS A 170 4.70 17.89 23.52
C LYS A 170 4.41 17.63 22.03
N TYR A 171 3.46 18.37 21.48
CA TYR A 171 3.01 18.30 20.09
C TYR A 171 2.27 17.01 19.69
N ALA A 172 2.11 16.01 20.56
CA ALA A 172 1.34 14.80 20.24
C ALA A 172 -0.09 15.15 19.78
N ASP A 173 -0.79 15.97 20.55
CA ASP A 173 -2.14 16.47 20.22
C ASP A 173 -2.18 17.23 18.90
N LEU A 174 -1.14 18.03 18.61
CA LEU A 174 -1.02 18.77 17.36
C LEU A 174 -0.89 17.80 16.18
N PHE A 175 -0.05 16.77 16.29
CA PHE A 175 0.13 15.79 15.21
C PHE A 175 -1.13 14.93 14.99
N ALA A 176 -1.79 14.49 16.07
CA ALA A 176 -3.06 13.78 15.97
C ALA A 176 -4.14 14.65 15.28
N SER A 177 -4.20 15.95 15.64
CA SER A 177 -5.12 16.89 15.00
C SER A 177 -4.77 17.14 13.53
N LEU A 178 -3.48 17.28 13.20
CA LEU A 178 -3.01 17.45 11.82
C LEU A 178 -3.28 16.21 10.97
N GLU A 179 -3.16 15.01 11.52
CA GLU A 179 -3.52 13.77 10.85
C GLU A 179 -5.00 13.80 10.44
N LEU A 180 -5.91 14.16 11.35
CA LEU A 180 -7.34 14.28 11.02
C LEU A 180 -7.62 15.35 9.96
N VAL A 181 -7.01 16.52 10.12
CA VAL A 181 -7.16 17.65 9.19
C VAL A 181 -6.59 17.34 7.81
N LEU A 182 -5.63 16.42 7.69
CA LEU A 182 -5.12 15.96 6.40
C LEU A 182 -5.99 14.84 5.80
N CYS A 183 -6.34 13.84 6.61
CA CYS A 183 -7.00 12.62 6.16
C CYS A 183 -8.42 12.91 5.65
N PHE A 184 -9.23 13.67 6.40
CA PHE A 184 -10.63 13.92 6.02
C PHE A 184 -10.77 14.71 4.70
N PRO A 185 -10.06 15.83 4.48
CA PRO A 185 -10.09 16.53 3.20
C PRO A 185 -9.55 15.70 2.05
N THR A 186 -8.54 14.86 2.30
CA THR A 186 -8.02 13.93 1.28
C THR A 186 -9.05 12.89 0.87
N LEU A 187 -9.79 12.34 1.83
CA LEU A 187 -10.88 11.40 1.57
C LEU A 187 -12.02 12.08 0.82
N ALA A 188 -12.39 13.31 1.21
CA ALA A 188 -13.41 14.10 0.52
C ALA A 188 -13.00 14.42 -0.92
N LEU A 189 -11.76 14.84 -1.14
CA LEU A 189 -11.20 15.09 -2.47
C LEU A 189 -11.22 13.82 -3.32
N SER A 190 -10.84 12.68 -2.74
CA SER A 190 -10.84 11.39 -3.44
C SER A 190 -12.27 10.99 -3.85
N PHE A 191 -13.24 11.14 -2.96
CA PHE A 191 -14.65 10.85 -3.24
C PHE A 191 -15.21 11.73 -4.37
N ILE A 192 -14.99 13.06 -4.31
CA ILE A 192 -15.39 13.99 -5.37
C ILE A 192 -14.69 13.63 -6.70
N SER A 193 -13.40 13.30 -6.64
CA SER A 193 -12.64 12.88 -7.81
C SER A 193 -13.24 11.66 -8.47
N TYR A 194 -13.72 10.68 -7.69
CA TYR A 194 -14.36 9.49 -8.24
C TYR A 194 -15.68 9.80 -8.93
N ILE A 195 -16.53 10.65 -8.35
CA ILE A 195 -17.77 11.11 -9.00
C ILE A 195 -17.45 11.80 -10.33
N LEU A 196 -16.45 12.69 -10.34
CA LEU A 196 -16.02 13.39 -11.54
C LEU A 196 -15.44 12.45 -12.61
N ILE A 197 -14.65 11.46 -12.20
CA ILE A 197 -14.08 10.46 -13.12
C ILE A 197 -15.21 9.60 -13.73
N ILE A 198 -16.18 9.14 -12.93
CA ILE A 198 -17.37 8.42 -13.43
C ILE A 198 -18.10 9.27 -14.47
N TYR A 199 -18.31 10.54 -14.16
CA TYR A 199 -18.96 11.49 -15.07
C TYR A 199 -18.17 11.67 -16.38
N SER A 200 -16.84 11.84 -16.30
CA SER A 200 -15.96 11.94 -17.46
C SER A 200 -16.03 10.69 -18.33
N ILE A 201 -15.99 9.51 -17.70
CA ILE A 201 -16.11 8.22 -18.38
C ILE A 201 -17.47 8.09 -19.09
N TYR A 202 -18.56 8.47 -18.42
CA TYR A 202 -19.91 8.42 -18.99
C TYR A 202 -20.05 9.37 -20.19
N LYS A 203 -19.55 10.62 -20.05
CA LYS A 203 -19.54 11.61 -21.12
C LYS A 203 -18.70 11.14 -22.32
N LYS A 204 -17.51 10.58 -22.08
CA LYS A 204 -16.63 10.03 -23.12
C LYS A 204 -17.28 8.86 -23.87
N ARG A 205 -18.02 7.99 -23.18
CA ARG A 205 -18.78 6.88 -23.78
C ARG A 205 -19.94 7.37 -24.67
N ARG A 206 -20.60 8.48 -24.29
CA ARG A 206 -21.68 9.07 -25.10
C ARG A 206 -21.14 9.69 -26.40
N ILE A 207 -19.97 10.34 -26.33
CA ILE A 207 -19.38 11.08 -27.46
C ILE A 207 -18.58 10.17 -28.39
N SER A 208 -17.84 9.21 -27.83
CA SER A 208 -16.99 8.29 -28.59
C SER A 208 -17.38 6.86 -28.24
N ARG A 209 -17.63 6.01 -29.25
CA ARG A 209 -17.61 4.54 -29.11
C ARG A 209 -16.19 4.09 -28.77
N SER A 210 -15.70 4.48 -27.59
CA SER A 210 -14.36 4.14 -27.11
C SER A 210 -14.25 2.62 -27.02
N SER A 211 -13.05 2.08 -27.31
CA SER A 211 -12.79 0.65 -27.20
C SER A 211 -13.10 0.17 -25.77
N SER A 212 -13.87 -0.91 -25.68
CA SER A 212 -14.28 -1.55 -24.42
C SER A 212 -13.10 -1.83 -23.47
N SER A 213 -11.90 -2.05 -24.01
CA SER A 213 -10.69 -2.34 -23.22
C SER A 213 -10.17 -1.15 -22.41
N SER A 214 -10.17 0.06 -22.97
CA SER A 214 -9.76 1.28 -22.26
C SER A 214 -10.73 1.57 -21.13
N PHE A 215 -12.04 1.49 -21.43
CA PHE A 215 -13.10 1.70 -20.46
C PHE A 215 -12.99 0.73 -19.27
N ARG A 216 -12.83 -0.57 -19.52
CA ARG A 216 -12.72 -1.55 -18.43
C ARG A 216 -11.50 -1.30 -17.53
N THR A 217 -10.40 -0.83 -18.11
CA THR A 217 -9.18 -0.50 -17.34
C THR A 217 -9.38 0.75 -16.49
N GLU A 218 -9.97 1.81 -17.06
CA GLU A 218 -10.31 3.04 -16.32
C GLU A 218 -11.29 2.75 -15.17
N VAL A 219 -12.34 1.94 -15.42
CA VAL A 219 -13.31 1.53 -14.40
C VAL A 219 -12.66 0.65 -13.33
N GLY A 220 -11.80 -0.30 -13.69
CA GLY A 220 -11.11 -1.15 -12.70
C GLY A 220 -10.23 -0.33 -11.75
N ILE A 221 -9.48 0.63 -12.31
CA ILE A 221 -8.63 1.56 -11.55
C ILE A 221 -9.46 2.47 -10.62
N LEU A 222 -10.66 2.85 -11.05
CA LEU A 222 -11.60 3.61 -10.23
C LEU A 222 -12.15 2.77 -9.07
N VAL A 223 -12.63 1.56 -9.35
CA VAL A 223 -13.16 0.62 -8.33
C VAL A 223 -12.09 0.33 -7.27
N GLN A 224 -10.86 0.06 -7.68
CA GLN A 224 -9.72 -0.12 -6.78
C GLN A 224 -9.60 1.07 -5.80
N ALA A 225 -9.59 2.28 -6.36
CA ALA A 225 -9.35 3.49 -5.59
C ALA A 225 -10.53 3.81 -4.65
N THR A 226 -11.78 3.61 -5.10
CA THR A 226 -12.97 3.76 -4.26
C THR A 226 -12.95 2.81 -3.06
N ILE A 227 -12.69 1.51 -3.29
CA ILE A 227 -12.62 0.54 -2.20
C ILE A 227 -11.51 0.93 -1.20
N LEU A 228 -10.34 1.32 -1.71
CA LEU A 228 -9.20 1.70 -0.87
C LEU A 228 -9.49 2.94 -0.02
N THR A 229 -10.09 3.97 -0.61
CA THR A 229 -10.50 5.20 0.09
C THR A 229 -11.58 4.91 1.14
N THR A 230 -12.60 4.11 0.81
CA THR A 230 -13.62 3.72 1.79
C THR A 230 -13.01 2.94 2.95
N TYR A 231 -12.10 2.01 2.66
CA TYR A 231 -11.39 1.25 3.70
C TYR A 231 -10.61 2.16 4.64
N MET A 232 -9.86 3.12 4.09
CA MET A 232 -9.13 4.12 4.89
C MET A 232 -10.04 4.99 5.73
N ALA A 233 -11.17 5.43 5.18
CA ALA A 233 -12.14 6.24 5.91
C ALA A 233 -12.71 5.47 7.11
N LEU A 234 -13.04 4.19 6.92
CA LEU A 234 -13.50 3.32 8.00
C LEU A 234 -12.39 3.10 9.04
N LEU A 235 -11.16 2.86 8.60
CA LEU A 235 -10.02 2.67 9.50
C LEU A 235 -9.79 3.90 10.38
N ILE A 236 -9.68 5.10 9.79
CA ILE A 236 -9.51 6.37 10.54
C ILE A 236 -10.68 6.59 11.50
N THR A 237 -11.91 6.31 11.06
CA THR A 237 -13.12 6.48 11.87
C THR A 237 -13.10 5.55 13.07
N PHE A 238 -12.80 4.27 12.86
CA PHE A 238 -12.67 3.30 13.94
C PHE A 238 -11.51 3.63 14.87
N TRP A 239 -10.38 4.07 14.34
CA TRP A 239 -9.22 4.43 15.15
C TRP A 239 -9.52 5.59 16.10
N HIS A 240 -10.14 6.66 15.62
CA HIS A 240 -10.43 7.85 16.44
C HIS A 240 -11.65 7.68 17.35
N ASN A 241 -12.60 6.80 17.01
CA ASN A 241 -13.76 6.50 17.86
C ASN A 241 -13.62 5.18 18.61
N ALA A 242 -12.43 4.58 18.62
CA ALA A 242 -12.24 3.25 19.18
C ALA A 242 -12.62 3.25 20.67
N GLU A 243 -12.14 4.25 21.42
CA GLU A 243 -12.30 4.32 22.88
C GLU A 243 -13.74 4.56 23.31
N SER A 244 -14.52 5.25 22.47
CA SER A 244 -15.93 5.51 22.74
C SER A 244 -16.83 4.34 22.33
N TRP A 245 -16.44 3.57 21.31
CA TRP A 245 -17.28 2.50 20.75
C TRP A 245 -16.96 1.11 21.30
N PHE A 246 -15.72 0.86 21.71
CA PHE A 246 -15.25 -0.46 22.08
C PHE A 246 -14.49 -0.44 23.41
N LYS A 247 -14.57 -1.55 24.14
CA LYS A 247 -13.71 -1.78 25.30
C LYS A 247 -12.27 -1.97 24.81
N MET A 248 -11.34 -1.16 25.33
CA MET A 248 -9.91 -1.26 25.02
C MET A 248 -9.31 -2.51 25.66
N THR A 249 -9.29 -3.59 24.89
CA THR A 249 -8.61 -4.85 25.23
C THR A 249 -7.47 -5.10 24.24
N ASN A 250 -6.54 -6.00 24.58
CA ASN A 250 -5.48 -6.42 23.65
C ASN A 250 -6.06 -6.89 22.30
N TYR A 251 -7.18 -7.63 22.30
CA TYR A 251 -7.83 -8.06 21.06
C TYR A 251 -8.41 -6.90 20.25
N THR A 252 -9.04 -5.92 20.89
CA THR A 252 -9.59 -4.73 20.20
C THR A 252 -8.46 -3.94 19.54
N LEU A 253 -7.39 -3.67 20.30
CA LEU A 253 -6.21 -2.97 19.85
C LEU A 253 -5.49 -3.73 18.72
N ALA A 254 -5.36 -5.04 18.87
CA ALA A 254 -4.77 -5.89 17.84
C ALA A 254 -5.62 -5.92 16.56
N SER A 255 -6.95 -5.90 16.70
CA SER A 255 -7.86 -5.86 15.56
C SER A 255 -7.71 -4.58 14.74
N LEU A 256 -7.60 -3.42 15.39
CA LEU A 256 -7.36 -2.14 14.71
C LEU A 256 -6.04 -2.15 13.93
N ASN A 257 -4.97 -2.62 14.55
CA ASN A 257 -3.66 -2.69 13.91
C ASN A 257 -3.61 -3.79 12.83
N CYS A 258 -4.31 -4.91 13.00
CA CYS A 258 -4.50 -5.92 11.94
C CYS A 258 -5.22 -5.34 10.73
N VAL A 259 -6.28 -4.53 10.93
CA VAL A 259 -6.98 -3.84 9.84
C VAL A 259 -6.03 -2.89 9.11
N TRP A 260 -5.11 -2.24 9.82
CA TRP A 260 -4.03 -1.47 9.20
C TRP A 260 -3.07 -2.36 8.40
N ILE A 261 -2.58 -3.48 8.92
CA ILE A 261 -1.70 -4.41 8.18
C ILE A 261 -2.40 -4.98 6.92
N LEU A 262 -3.69 -5.28 7.03
CA LEU A 262 -4.51 -5.80 5.93
C LEU A 262 -4.74 -4.76 4.82
N PHE A 263 -4.55 -3.47 5.08
CA PHE A 263 -4.61 -2.43 4.07
C PHE A 263 -3.66 -2.70 2.89
N SER A 264 -2.40 -3.04 3.16
CA SER A 264 -1.41 -3.33 2.11
C SER A 264 -1.81 -4.59 1.32
N HIS A 265 -2.33 -5.62 1.99
CA HIS A 265 -2.85 -6.81 1.30
C HIS A 265 -3.99 -6.47 0.35
N LEU A 266 -4.95 -5.66 0.83
CA LEU A 266 -6.08 -5.22 0.03
C LEU A 266 -5.62 -4.39 -1.17
N ASN A 267 -4.68 -3.45 -1.00
CA ASN A 267 -4.16 -2.65 -2.10
C ASN A 267 -3.52 -3.53 -3.19
N PHE A 268 -2.65 -4.48 -2.80
CA PHE A 268 -2.06 -5.44 -3.72
C PHE A 268 -3.13 -6.25 -4.48
N ILE A 269 -4.08 -6.86 -3.76
CA ILE A 269 -5.12 -7.70 -4.35
C ILE A 269 -5.98 -6.90 -5.33
N LEU A 270 -6.39 -5.68 -4.94
CA LEU A 270 -7.19 -4.82 -5.79
C LEU A 270 -6.43 -4.41 -7.05
N LEU A 271 -5.14 -4.08 -6.94
CA LEU A 271 -4.35 -3.71 -8.10
C LEU A 271 -4.17 -4.88 -9.07
N VAL A 272 -3.86 -6.07 -8.59
CA VAL A 272 -3.70 -7.28 -9.42
C VAL A 272 -5.03 -7.72 -10.04
N SER A 273 -6.13 -7.65 -9.28
CA SER A 273 -7.45 -8.09 -9.77
C SER A 273 -8.04 -7.15 -10.83
N THR A 274 -7.93 -5.84 -10.61
CA THR A 274 -8.54 -4.82 -11.49
C THR A 274 -7.69 -4.50 -12.71
N ASN A 275 -6.35 -4.58 -12.60
CA ASN A 275 -5.45 -4.17 -13.66
C ASN A 275 -4.95 -5.34 -14.50
N LYS A 276 -5.60 -5.57 -15.65
CA LYS A 276 -5.21 -6.65 -16.59
C LYS A 276 -3.75 -6.53 -17.04
N GLY A 277 -3.23 -5.31 -17.21
CA GLY A 277 -1.87 -5.06 -17.65
C GLY A 277 -0.83 -5.53 -16.63
N VAL A 278 -1.06 -5.23 -15.36
CA VAL A 278 -0.21 -5.67 -14.22
C VAL A 278 -0.34 -7.17 -14.02
N ARG A 279 -1.57 -7.70 -13.98
CA ARG A 279 -1.85 -9.12 -13.82
C ARG A 279 -1.14 -9.98 -14.85
N ASN A 280 -1.20 -9.60 -16.12
CA ASN A 280 -0.56 -10.34 -17.19
C ASN A 280 0.97 -10.39 -17.04
N GLN A 281 1.59 -9.36 -16.45
CA GLN A 281 3.03 -9.35 -16.21
C GLN A 281 3.41 -10.19 -14.99
N ILE A 282 2.64 -10.13 -13.91
CA ILE A 282 2.86 -10.99 -12.74
C ILE A 282 2.70 -12.47 -13.11
N LEU A 283 1.74 -12.80 -13.97
CA LEU A 283 1.52 -14.17 -14.45
C LEU A 283 2.54 -14.62 -15.52
N ARG A 284 3.28 -13.71 -16.15
CA ARG A 284 4.18 -14.03 -17.26
C ARG A 284 5.27 -15.05 -16.88
N PRO A 285 5.97 -14.94 -15.73
CA PRO A 285 6.94 -15.95 -15.29
C PRO A 285 6.32 -17.33 -15.05
N PHE A 286 5.06 -17.39 -14.60
CA PHE A 286 4.37 -18.65 -14.32
C PHE A 286 3.84 -19.30 -15.61
N CYS A 287 3.32 -18.50 -16.55
CA CYS A 287 2.80 -18.99 -17.82
C CYS A 287 3.88 -19.37 -18.83
N SER A 288 5.03 -18.67 -18.87
CA SER A 288 6.14 -19.02 -19.77
C SER A 288 6.73 -20.39 -19.42
N LYS A 289 6.76 -20.74 -18.14
CA LYS A 289 7.24 -22.03 -17.64
C LYS A 289 6.36 -23.21 -18.07
N ASN A 290 5.07 -22.98 -18.31
CA ASN A 290 4.17 -24.01 -18.86
C ASN A 290 4.36 -24.21 -20.36
N ARG A 291 4.76 -23.17 -21.12
CA ARG A 291 4.97 -23.30 -22.57
C ARG A 291 6.22 -24.11 -22.91
N SER A 292 7.29 -24.02 -22.12
CA SER A 292 8.51 -24.83 -22.34
C SER A 292 8.31 -26.32 -22.01
N ARG A 293 7.35 -26.66 -21.14
CA ARG A 293 7.02 -28.07 -20.83
C ARG A 293 6.16 -28.76 -21.91
N GLN A 294 5.46 -28.01 -22.76
CA GLN A 294 4.71 -28.59 -23.88
C GLN A 294 5.55 -28.77 -25.14
N THR A 295 6.57 -27.94 -25.38
CA THR A 295 7.44 -28.11 -26.56
C THR A 295 8.43 -29.26 -26.43
N SER A 296 8.68 -29.82 -25.25
CA SER A 296 9.56 -31.00 -25.12
C SER A 296 8.90 -32.34 -25.53
N LYS A 297 7.60 -32.37 -25.83
CA LYS A 297 6.90 -33.58 -26.31
C LYS A 297 6.65 -33.61 -27.83
N LEU A 298 7.08 -32.61 -28.58
CA LEU A 298 7.12 -32.67 -30.05
C LEU A 298 8.57 -32.88 -30.47
N VAL A 299 9.05 -34.11 -30.23
CA VAL A 299 10.23 -34.65 -30.91
C VAL A 299 9.89 -34.73 -32.41
N PRO A 300 10.83 -34.38 -33.31
CA PRO A 300 10.53 -34.09 -34.70
C PRO A 300 10.37 -35.40 -35.46
N LEU A 301 9.23 -35.55 -36.15
CA LEU A 301 9.20 -36.37 -37.35
C LEU A 301 9.99 -35.62 -38.43
N SER A 302 11.28 -35.93 -38.43
CA SER A 302 12.17 -35.75 -39.56
C SER A 302 11.66 -36.55 -40.77
N HIS A 303 12.08 -36.08 -41.95
CA HIS A 303 12.08 -36.79 -43.24
C HIS A 303 10.75 -37.00 -43.98
N VAL A 304 10.40 -36.03 -44.84
CA VAL A 304 10.16 -36.19 -46.30
C VAL A 304 10.40 -34.78 -46.90
N SER A 305 11.59 -34.37 -47.35
CA SER A 305 12.35 -34.78 -48.54
C SER A 305 11.50 -35.06 -49.79
N SER A 306 11.21 -34.03 -50.59
CA SER A 306 11.50 -34.09 -52.04
C SER A 306 11.35 -32.70 -52.71
N THR A 307 12.48 -32.20 -53.21
CA THR A 307 12.65 -31.62 -54.56
C THR A 307 11.87 -30.36 -54.99
N MET A 308 12.62 -29.26 -55.05
CA MET A 308 12.69 -28.25 -56.13
C MET A 308 12.78 -28.88 -57.56
N PRO A 309 12.71 -28.15 -58.71
CA PRO A 309 12.94 -26.70 -58.91
C PRO A 309 12.05 -25.94 -59.93
N VAL A 310 12.16 -24.61 -59.85
CA VAL A 310 12.28 -23.57 -60.89
C VAL A 310 11.93 -23.95 -62.34
N GLU A 311 11.03 -23.18 -62.96
CA GLU A 311 11.17 -22.80 -64.36
C GLU A 311 10.73 -21.35 -64.58
N LYS A 312 11.41 -20.70 -65.53
CA LYS A 312 11.47 -19.26 -65.80
C LYS A 312 10.18 -18.69 -66.38
#